data_AF-A0A255Z6X7-F1
#
_entry.id   AF-A0A255Z6X7-F1
#
_cell.length_a   1.000
_cell.length_b   1.000
_cell.length_c   1.000
_cell.angle_alpha   90.00
_cell.angle_beta   90.00
_cell.angle_gamma   90.00
#
_symmetry.space_group_name_H-M   'P 1'
#
loop_
_entity.id
_entity.type
_entity.pdbx_description
1 polymer ?
#
loop_
_entity_poly.entity_id
_entity_poly.type
_entity_poly.pdbx_seq_one_letter_code
_entity_poly.pdbx_strand_id
1 'polypeptide(L)'
;MEPKFKICIAMAGAVSAGAYTAGAMDYLLETLELWEKAKEKNRRLGPEHPEYNFSIPMHDVAIDVMSGASAGGINGSLALLNLADGSHTYVNKDNPFGKNNRFYQSWVEMGDDAEGSTFEKLLSLTDLKKGEKPDSLLNTKPIDGIAEKALVLEKLHQCPPYISPSLDLVLTTTNLQGINFKIDFGGSNNSGTVITSHAGFFRYRLANETTPSGVPADENSLFFILNLSDPKHMGYLKDATLSTAAFPIGLKSRKVAISQKYVDRYPKYLFGQRRGITPILEENAVYQFSSIDGGLINNEPFGIALKVLREKNAPEVAKDQYAVIMIDPFPNHDNAVEGEDIKTDMVSVAKGMFRALRNQVMFNQDGLLEALELNDRTKFLIAPVRKELRNGELIRAKNDLASAPFSGFAGFMDKSFRHHDYYLGRQNCQAFLRYYFAVTQDSAVQRLGIAPHPEAINRYGFFEAQGDALSRKLFPIIPDMRLLHTQSNKADSDTYGIDATLAFPAYPSLDAAAFRRKYKGMVKNRIETVLNRLFENFWASLINKLVLQHKVYHIIEEALFKELEDAGLLKK
;
A
#
# COMPACT_ATOMS: atom_id res chain seq x y z
N MET A 1 31.34 -6.91 -2.85
CA MET A 1 29.98 -7.46 -3.07
C MET A 1 29.66 -7.26 -4.53
N GLU A 2 29.10 -8.26 -5.20
CA GLU A 2 28.55 -8.08 -6.55
C GLU A 2 27.39 -7.07 -6.51
N PRO A 3 27.22 -6.22 -7.54
CA PRO A 3 26.17 -5.22 -7.57
C PRO A 3 24.78 -5.89 -7.62
N LYS A 4 23.88 -5.48 -6.71
CA LYS A 4 22.49 -5.97 -6.67
C LYS A 4 21.56 -5.01 -7.42
N PHE A 5 20.64 -5.55 -8.20
CA PHE A 5 19.58 -4.76 -8.84
C PHE A 5 18.61 -4.20 -7.79
N LYS A 6 18.42 -2.88 -7.76
CA LYS A 6 17.68 -2.20 -6.68
C LYS A 6 16.19 -2.12 -6.99
N ILE A 7 15.35 -2.51 -6.05
CA ILE A 7 13.90 -2.47 -6.18
C ILE A 7 13.33 -1.48 -5.18
N CYS A 8 12.51 -0.58 -5.68
CA CYS A 8 11.67 0.30 -4.90
C CYS A 8 10.21 -0.11 -5.09
N ILE A 9 9.45 -0.21 -3.99
CA ILE A 9 8.02 -0.54 -4.02
C ILE A 9 7.25 0.65 -3.48
N ALA A 10 6.40 1.25 -4.30
CA ALA A 10 5.47 2.30 -3.92
C ALA A 10 4.05 1.75 -3.91
N MET A 11 3.28 2.03 -2.86
CA MET A 11 1.94 1.47 -2.66
C MET A 11 0.92 2.59 -2.44
N ALA A 12 -0.07 2.70 -3.32
CA ALA A 12 -1.13 3.70 -3.20
C ALA A 12 -2.07 3.42 -2.01
N GLY A 13 -2.77 4.48 -1.60
CA GLY A 13 -3.83 4.40 -0.63
C GLY A 13 -5.14 3.90 -1.24
N ALA A 14 -5.83 3.00 -0.54
CA ALA A 14 -7.01 2.34 -1.08
C ALA A 14 -8.05 1.91 -0.02
N VAL A 15 -7.98 2.44 1.20
CA VAL A 15 -8.88 2.06 2.31
C VAL A 15 -8.97 0.52 2.44
N SER A 16 -10.13 -0.11 2.25
CA SER A 16 -10.28 -1.57 2.39
C SER A 16 -9.80 -2.37 1.15
N ALA A 17 -9.59 -1.71 0.01
CA ALA A 17 -8.86 -2.30 -1.14
C ALA A 17 -7.36 -2.50 -0.85
N GLY A 18 -6.88 -2.12 0.34
CA GLY A 18 -5.60 -2.56 0.86
C GLY A 18 -5.39 -4.08 0.81
N ALA A 19 -6.48 -4.86 0.82
CA ALA A 19 -6.46 -6.31 0.61
C ALA A 19 -5.80 -6.71 -0.71
N TYR A 20 -6.06 -5.98 -1.81
CA TYR A 20 -5.42 -6.22 -3.10
C TYR A 20 -3.90 -6.02 -3.03
N THR A 21 -3.46 -4.90 -2.47
CA THR A 21 -2.02 -4.61 -2.29
C THR A 21 -1.36 -5.67 -1.39
N ALA A 22 -2.05 -6.11 -0.34
CA ALA A 22 -1.59 -7.16 0.55
C ALA A 22 -1.39 -8.50 -0.20
N GLY A 23 -2.33 -8.89 -1.05
CA GLY A 23 -2.20 -10.08 -1.88
C GLY A 23 -1.05 -9.99 -2.88
N ALA A 24 -0.90 -8.84 -3.54
CA ALA A 24 0.22 -8.62 -4.47
C ALA A 24 1.58 -8.70 -3.76
N MET A 25 1.71 -8.07 -2.59
CA MET A 25 2.92 -8.14 -1.76
C MET A 25 3.19 -9.56 -1.25
N ASP A 26 2.16 -10.29 -0.82
CA ASP A 26 2.31 -11.66 -0.35
C ASP A 26 2.87 -12.59 -1.44
N TYR A 27 2.35 -12.49 -2.67
CA TYR A 27 2.85 -13.27 -3.80
C TYR A 27 4.27 -12.88 -4.22
N LEU A 28 4.57 -11.57 -4.23
CA LEU A 28 5.90 -11.05 -4.57
C LEU A 28 6.96 -11.57 -3.60
N LEU A 29 6.71 -11.45 -2.29
CA LEU A 29 7.63 -11.90 -1.25
C LEU A 29 7.78 -13.42 -1.24
N GLU A 30 6.70 -14.17 -1.43
CA GLU A 30 6.77 -15.63 -1.56
C GLU A 30 7.62 -16.06 -2.76
N THR A 31 7.49 -15.36 -3.89
CA THR A 31 8.26 -15.67 -5.09
C THR A 31 9.75 -15.37 -4.92
N LEU A 32 10.10 -14.28 -4.25
CA LEU A 32 11.48 -13.97 -3.85
C LEU A 32 12.05 -15.04 -2.93
N GLU A 33 11.28 -15.50 -1.93
CA GLU A 33 11.68 -16.56 -1.01
C GLU A 33 11.97 -17.89 -1.74
N LEU A 34 11.08 -18.30 -2.67
CA LEU A 34 11.28 -19.50 -3.46
C LEU A 34 12.53 -19.40 -4.35
N TRP A 35 12.75 -18.25 -4.95
CA TRP A 35 13.93 -18.02 -5.79
C TRP A 35 15.22 -18.00 -4.97
N GLU A 36 15.23 -17.37 -3.79
CA GLU A 36 16.39 -17.37 -2.91
C GLU A 36 16.74 -18.79 -2.44
N LYS A 37 15.75 -19.59 -2.03
CA LYS A 37 15.95 -21.02 -1.70
C LYS A 37 16.56 -21.82 -2.87
N ALA A 38 16.12 -21.56 -4.09
CA ALA A 38 16.68 -22.20 -5.29
C ALA A 38 18.14 -21.79 -5.52
N LYS A 39 18.46 -20.49 -5.36
CA LYS A 39 19.85 -19.99 -5.43
C LYS A 39 20.73 -20.57 -4.33
N GLU A 40 20.25 -20.66 -3.09
CA GLU A 40 20.98 -21.27 -1.98
C GLU A 40 21.32 -22.74 -2.24
N LYS A 41 20.38 -23.51 -2.79
CA LYS A 41 20.65 -24.88 -3.24
C LYS A 41 21.78 -24.90 -4.27
N ASN A 42 21.71 -24.09 -5.32
CA ASN A 42 22.75 -24.00 -6.33
C ASN A 42 24.11 -23.58 -5.76
N ARG A 43 24.16 -22.58 -4.86
CA ARG A 43 25.39 -22.13 -4.20
C ARG A 43 26.02 -23.25 -3.35
N ARG A 44 25.21 -24.08 -2.69
CA ARG A 44 25.69 -25.23 -1.91
C ARG A 44 26.26 -26.36 -2.76
N LEU A 45 25.68 -26.60 -3.93
CA LEU A 45 26.09 -27.67 -4.84
C LEU A 45 27.36 -27.30 -5.61
N GLY A 46 27.43 -26.06 -6.12
CA GLY A 46 28.48 -25.61 -7.03
C GLY A 46 28.23 -26.07 -8.49
N PRO A 47 28.75 -25.34 -9.49
CA PRO A 47 28.41 -25.55 -10.91
C PRO A 47 28.84 -26.90 -11.48
N GLU A 48 29.85 -27.56 -10.88
CA GLU A 48 30.34 -28.88 -11.30
C GLU A 48 29.47 -30.04 -10.80
N HIS A 49 28.53 -29.79 -9.89
CA HIS A 49 27.69 -30.83 -9.32
C HIS A 49 26.60 -31.26 -10.33
N PRO A 50 26.34 -32.57 -10.53
CA PRO A 50 25.34 -33.04 -11.50
C PRO A 50 23.91 -32.52 -11.27
N GLU A 51 23.57 -32.19 -10.03
CA GLU A 51 22.26 -31.62 -9.66
C GLU A 51 22.21 -30.08 -9.66
N TYR A 52 23.29 -29.41 -10.07
CA TYR A 52 23.28 -27.96 -10.24
C TYR A 52 22.29 -27.58 -11.33
N ASN A 53 21.33 -26.70 -11.02
CA ASN A 53 20.29 -26.34 -11.96
C ASN A 53 20.64 -25.03 -12.67
N PHE A 54 21.18 -25.12 -13.87
CA PHE A 54 21.55 -23.95 -14.69
C PHE A 54 20.36 -23.11 -15.16
N SER A 55 19.12 -23.60 -15.04
CA SER A 55 17.93 -22.79 -15.31
C SER A 55 17.66 -21.73 -14.23
N ILE A 56 18.24 -21.85 -13.02
CA ILE A 56 18.02 -20.88 -11.94
C ILE A 56 18.89 -19.64 -12.16
N PRO A 57 18.30 -18.44 -12.35
CA PRO A 57 19.08 -17.21 -12.49
C PRO A 57 19.79 -16.89 -11.18
N MET A 58 21.08 -16.57 -11.26
CA MET A 58 21.94 -16.32 -10.09
C MET A 58 22.17 -14.83 -9.81
N HIS A 59 21.56 -13.92 -10.58
CA HIS A 59 21.63 -12.49 -10.28
C HIS A 59 20.89 -12.15 -8.98
N ASP A 60 21.32 -11.08 -8.33
CA ASP A 60 20.76 -10.66 -7.04
C ASP A 60 19.94 -9.37 -7.18
N VAL A 61 18.83 -9.33 -6.45
CA VAL A 61 17.99 -8.14 -6.28
C VAL A 61 18.00 -7.70 -4.82
N ALA A 62 17.69 -6.44 -4.57
CA ALA A 62 17.49 -5.91 -3.22
C ALA A 62 16.30 -4.96 -3.19
N ILE A 63 15.26 -5.28 -2.41
CA ILE A 63 14.25 -4.30 -2.03
C ILE A 63 14.92 -3.30 -1.08
N ASP A 64 15.08 -2.07 -1.55
CA ASP A 64 15.85 -1.04 -0.86
C ASP A 64 14.98 0.07 -0.26
N VAL A 65 13.79 0.28 -0.85
CA VAL A 65 12.80 1.26 -0.38
C VAL A 65 11.41 0.68 -0.53
N MET A 66 10.61 0.75 0.54
CA MET A 66 9.16 0.59 0.50
C MET A 66 8.51 1.92 0.90
N SER A 67 7.51 2.38 0.15
CA SER A 67 6.73 3.54 0.51
C SER A 67 5.24 3.29 0.35
N GLY A 68 4.43 3.89 1.21
CA GLY A 68 3.00 3.84 1.02
C GLY A 68 2.21 4.94 1.73
N ALA A 69 1.00 5.14 1.21
CA ALA A 69 -0.03 6.00 1.78
C ALA A 69 -1.24 5.19 2.22
N SER A 70 -1.90 5.55 3.31
CA SER A 70 -3.11 4.87 3.76
C SER A 70 -2.90 3.36 3.90
N ALA A 71 -3.79 2.57 3.29
CA ALA A 71 -3.68 1.14 3.11
C ALA A 71 -2.33 0.65 2.53
N GLY A 72 -1.72 1.39 1.61
CA GLY A 72 -0.39 1.09 1.09
C GLY A 72 0.70 1.26 2.16
N GLY A 73 0.58 2.28 3.01
CA GLY A 73 1.47 2.49 4.15
C GLY A 73 1.34 1.37 5.19
N ILE A 74 0.11 0.95 5.49
CA ILE A 74 -0.13 -0.25 6.34
C ILE A 74 0.58 -1.46 5.73
N ASN A 75 0.39 -1.72 4.44
CA ASN A 75 1.06 -2.86 3.77
C ASN A 75 2.59 -2.76 3.82
N GLY A 76 3.18 -1.56 3.75
CA GLY A 76 4.62 -1.36 3.96
C GLY A 76 5.09 -1.76 5.36
N SER A 77 4.35 -1.37 6.40
CA SER A 77 4.64 -1.79 7.78
C SER A 77 4.46 -3.29 7.98
N LEU A 78 3.38 -3.88 7.45
CA LEU A 78 3.14 -5.32 7.54
C LEU A 78 4.19 -6.13 6.79
N ALA A 79 4.61 -5.67 5.60
CA ALA A 79 5.70 -6.27 4.84
C ALA A 79 7.00 -6.30 5.65
N LEU A 80 7.35 -5.16 6.26
CA LEU A 80 8.54 -5.05 7.11
C LEU A 80 8.51 -6.07 8.25
N LEU A 81 7.38 -6.21 8.94
CA LEU A 81 7.25 -7.16 10.04
C LEU A 81 7.20 -8.62 9.59
N ASN A 82 6.57 -8.92 8.45
CA ASN A 82 6.59 -10.27 7.87
C ASN A 82 8.03 -10.70 7.49
N LEU A 83 8.84 -9.78 6.98
CA LEU A 83 10.26 -10.04 6.65
C LEU A 83 11.15 -10.19 7.89
N ALA A 84 10.76 -9.59 9.01
CA ALA A 84 11.52 -9.61 10.27
C ALA A 84 11.00 -10.66 11.27
N ASP A 85 9.97 -11.46 10.92
CA ASP A 85 9.39 -12.46 11.79
C ASP A 85 9.58 -13.88 11.24
N GLY A 86 10.35 -14.69 11.96
CA GLY A 86 10.61 -16.09 11.60
C GLY A 86 9.42 -17.03 11.76
N SER A 87 8.27 -16.55 12.27
CA SER A 87 6.99 -17.28 12.30
C SER A 87 6.13 -17.08 11.05
N HIS A 88 6.50 -16.12 10.19
CA HIS A 88 5.71 -15.75 9.03
C HIS A 88 5.53 -16.91 8.05
N THR A 89 4.32 -17.09 7.54
CA THR A 89 4.06 -18.00 6.44
C THR A 89 3.19 -17.33 5.37
N TYR A 90 3.51 -17.59 4.10
CA TYR A 90 2.78 -17.05 2.95
C TYR A 90 1.43 -17.75 2.78
N VAL A 91 0.47 -17.08 2.13
CA VAL A 91 -0.76 -17.76 1.66
C VAL A 91 -0.39 -18.60 0.45
N ASN A 92 -0.78 -19.86 0.44
CA ASN A 92 -0.63 -20.79 -0.68
C ASN A 92 -1.52 -22.02 -0.42
N LYS A 93 -1.40 -23.07 -1.24
CA LYS A 93 -2.19 -24.31 -1.11
C LYS A 93 -2.11 -24.96 0.28
N ASP A 94 -0.98 -24.79 0.98
CA ASP A 94 -0.75 -25.40 2.29
C ASP A 94 -1.17 -24.45 3.44
N ASN A 95 -1.40 -23.18 3.15
CA ASN A 95 -1.89 -22.17 4.09
C ASN A 95 -2.98 -21.26 3.47
N PRO A 96 -4.12 -21.81 3.03
CA PRO A 96 -5.13 -21.07 2.25
C PRO A 96 -5.88 -20.00 3.06
N PHE A 97 -5.79 -20.07 4.39
CA PHE A 97 -6.41 -19.10 5.32
C PHE A 97 -5.39 -18.17 5.97
N GLY A 98 -4.15 -18.14 5.45
CA GLY A 98 -3.13 -17.19 5.89
C GLY A 98 -2.86 -17.21 7.39
N LYS A 99 -2.79 -18.39 8.01
CA LYS A 99 -2.32 -18.53 9.38
C LYS A 99 -0.90 -17.93 9.46
N ASN A 100 -0.63 -17.12 10.49
CA ASN A 100 0.65 -16.39 10.63
C ASN A 100 1.03 -15.51 9.41
N ASN A 101 0.04 -15.08 8.63
CA ASN A 101 0.22 -14.15 7.53
C ASN A 101 -0.39 -12.80 7.91
N ARG A 102 0.43 -11.80 8.26
CA ARG A 102 -0.11 -10.50 8.72
C ARG A 102 -0.95 -9.80 7.65
N PHE A 103 -0.66 -10.00 6.37
CA PHE A 103 -1.47 -9.42 5.30
C PHE A 103 -2.87 -10.01 5.30
N TYR A 104 -2.98 -11.34 5.27
CA TYR A 104 -4.26 -12.02 5.25
C TYR A 104 -5.04 -11.80 6.55
N GLN A 105 -4.39 -11.90 7.70
CA GLN A 105 -5.03 -11.69 9.00
C GLN A 105 -5.51 -10.23 9.17
N SER A 106 -4.77 -9.23 8.70
CA SER A 106 -5.17 -7.82 8.86
C SER A 106 -6.22 -7.38 7.82
N TRP A 107 -6.13 -7.91 6.59
CA TRP A 107 -6.97 -7.45 5.48
C TRP A 107 -8.11 -8.37 5.12
N VAL A 108 -8.01 -9.68 5.31
CA VAL A 108 -9.07 -10.65 4.95
C VAL A 108 -9.83 -11.12 6.17
N GLU A 109 -9.15 -11.55 7.24
CA GLU A 109 -9.83 -11.84 8.52
C GLU A 109 -10.23 -10.53 9.23
N MET A 110 -9.32 -9.57 9.27
CA MET A 110 -9.51 -8.24 9.85
C MET A 110 -10.10 -8.33 11.27
N GLY A 111 -11.31 -7.82 11.47
CA GLY A 111 -12.01 -7.85 12.74
C GLY A 111 -13.11 -8.90 12.80
N ASP A 112 -13.21 -9.82 11.84
CA ASP A 112 -14.23 -10.87 11.85
C ASP A 112 -13.83 -12.01 12.80
N ASP A 113 -14.66 -12.29 13.81
CA ASP A 113 -14.47 -13.40 14.74
C ASP A 113 -15.82 -13.91 15.29
N ALA A 114 -15.77 -14.74 16.34
CA ALA A 114 -16.95 -15.32 16.96
C ALA A 114 -17.91 -14.29 17.59
N GLU A 115 -17.45 -13.08 17.91
CA GLU A 115 -18.27 -12.01 18.50
C GLU A 115 -18.99 -11.18 17.44
N GLY A 116 -18.59 -11.29 16.17
CA GLY A 116 -19.25 -10.64 15.05
C GLY A 116 -18.32 -10.22 13.93
N SER A 117 -18.93 -9.70 12.86
CA SER A 117 -18.22 -9.20 11.69
C SER A 117 -17.49 -7.89 11.95
N THR A 118 -16.52 -7.58 11.08
CA THR A 118 -15.85 -6.27 11.09
C THR A 118 -16.87 -5.13 11.04
N PHE A 119 -17.87 -5.21 10.15
CA PHE A 119 -18.88 -4.15 10.00
C PHE A 119 -19.73 -3.95 11.26
N GLU A 120 -20.13 -5.04 11.93
CA GLU A 120 -20.84 -4.98 13.22
C GLU A 120 -20.05 -4.19 14.26
N LYS A 121 -18.74 -4.45 14.34
CA LYS A 121 -17.87 -3.80 15.33
C LYS A 121 -17.67 -2.32 15.02
N LEU A 122 -17.53 -1.95 13.74
CA LEU A 122 -17.46 -0.55 13.29
C LEU A 122 -18.75 0.24 13.56
N LEU A 123 -19.91 -0.43 13.53
CA LEU A 123 -21.21 0.19 13.81
C LEU A 123 -21.57 0.23 15.31
N SER A 124 -20.83 -0.47 16.15
CA SER A 124 -21.10 -0.51 17.59
C SER A 124 -20.96 0.87 18.25
N LEU A 125 -21.59 1.05 19.42
CA LEU A 125 -21.60 2.33 20.15
C LEU A 125 -20.55 2.41 21.27
N THR A 126 -19.63 1.44 21.35
CA THR A 126 -18.76 1.24 22.51
C THR A 126 -17.66 2.31 22.65
N ASP A 127 -17.38 3.07 21.60
CA ASP A 127 -16.50 4.25 21.58
C ASP A 127 -17.17 5.54 22.06
N LEU A 128 -18.51 5.57 22.08
CA LEU A 128 -19.26 6.79 22.34
C LEU A 128 -19.51 7.02 23.84
N LYS A 129 -18.75 7.92 24.48
CA LYS A 129 -18.91 8.27 25.91
C LYS A 129 -19.91 9.40 26.17
N LYS A 130 -20.72 9.30 27.24
CA LYS A 130 -21.74 10.31 27.56
C LYS A 130 -21.09 11.67 27.84
N GLY A 131 -21.59 12.74 27.21
CA GLY A 131 -21.09 14.12 27.39
C GLY A 131 -19.88 14.48 26.53
N GLU A 132 -19.37 13.54 25.72
CA GLU A 132 -18.27 13.79 24.78
C GLU A 132 -18.79 13.80 23.33
N LYS A 133 -18.23 14.70 22.51
CA LYS A 133 -18.45 14.72 21.06
C LYS A 133 -17.74 13.52 20.42
N PRO A 134 -18.35 12.90 19.38
CA PRO A 134 -17.73 11.77 18.70
C PRO A 134 -16.49 12.20 17.92
N ASP A 135 -15.41 11.42 18.03
CA ASP A 135 -14.16 11.65 17.29
C ASP A 135 -14.24 11.24 15.80
N SER A 136 -15.20 10.38 15.46
CA SER A 136 -15.40 9.85 14.10
C SER A 136 -16.78 9.22 13.91
N LEU A 137 -17.17 9.01 12.65
CA LEU A 137 -18.46 8.41 12.28
C LEU A 137 -18.55 6.94 12.69
N LEU A 138 -17.47 6.16 12.47
CA LEU A 138 -17.40 4.73 12.79
C LEU A 138 -16.63 4.51 14.09
N ASN A 139 -16.91 3.41 14.78
CA ASN A 139 -16.11 2.99 15.92
C ASN A 139 -14.74 2.51 15.46
N THR A 140 -13.67 3.17 15.89
CA THR A 140 -12.30 2.83 15.49
C THR A 140 -11.59 1.84 16.40
N LYS A 141 -12.18 1.46 17.54
CA LYS A 141 -11.58 0.47 18.46
C LYS A 141 -11.24 -0.86 17.78
N PRO A 142 -12.04 -1.39 16.83
CA PRO A 142 -11.67 -2.61 16.11
C PRO A 142 -10.40 -2.45 15.28
N ILE A 143 -10.20 -1.28 14.66
CA ILE A 143 -8.99 -0.96 13.90
C ILE A 143 -7.76 -0.90 14.82
N ASP A 144 -7.93 -0.30 16.01
CA ASP A 144 -6.87 -0.31 17.02
C ASP A 144 -6.52 -1.75 17.43
N GLY A 145 -7.53 -2.59 17.69
CA GLY A 145 -7.34 -4.01 18.03
C GLY A 145 -6.65 -4.83 16.94
N ILE A 146 -6.91 -4.55 15.67
CA ILE A 146 -6.19 -5.18 14.55
C ILE A 146 -4.72 -4.75 14.56
N ALA A 147 -4.44 -3.45 14.75
CA ALA A 147 -3.07 -2.95 14.81
C ALA A 147 -2.29 -3.53 16.00
N GLU A 148 -2.91 -3.69 17.18
CA GLU A 148 -2.27 -4.36 18.33
C GLU A 148 -1.87 -5.80 18.02
N LYS A 149 -2.69 -6.53 17.26
CA LYS A 149 -2.41 -7.93 16.89
C LYS A 149 -1.38 -8.03 15.76
N ALA A 150 -1.40 -7.11 14.81
CA ALA A 150 -0.57 -7.18 13.61
C ALA A 150 0.83 -6.60 13.80
N LEU A 151 0.98 -5.56 14.63
CA LEU A 151 2.20 -4.77 14.78
C LEU A 151 3.04 -5.23 15.98
N VAL A 152 3.23 -6.54 16.06
CA VAL A 152 4.10 -7.23 17.02
C VAL A 152 4.92 -8.28 16.28
N LEU A 153 6.06 -8.67 16.84
CA LEU A 153 6.89 -9.77 16.32
C LEU A 153 6.77 -10.98 17.26
N GLU A 154 6.52 -12.16 16.71
CA GLU A 154 6.54 -13.40 17.49
C GLU A 154 7.98 -13.90 17.68
N LYS A 155 8.75 -13.92 16.59
CA LYS A 155 10.14 -14.36 16.60
C LYS A 155 10.97 -13.46 15.70
N LEU A 156 11.72 -12.54 16.28
CA LEU A 156 12.65 -11.71 15.51
C LEU A 156 13.60 -12.59 14.69
N HIS A 157 13.67 -12.28 13.40
CA HIS A 157 14.50 -12.97 12.42
C HIS A 157 15.25 -11.95 11.56
N GLN A 158 16.42 -12.34 11.07
CA GLN A 158 17.19 -11.53 10.14
C GLN A 158 16.43 -11.44 8.81
N CYS A 159 16.32 -10.25 8.25
CA CYS A 159 15.68 -10.10 6.95
C CYS A 159 16.42 -10.91 5.87
N PRO A 160 15.71 -11.51 4.90
CA PRO A 160 16.32 -12.29 3.83
C PRO A 160 17.32 -11.50 2.97
N PRO A 161 18.26 -12.16 2.26
CA PRO A 161 19.30 -11.50 1.47
C PRO A 161 18.80 -10.58 0.33
N TYR A 162 17.56 -10.77 -0.11
CA TYR A 162 16.90 -9.91 -1.11
C TYR A 162 16.29 -8.63 -0.50
N ILE A 163 16.50 -8.38 0.79
CA ILE A 163 16.16 -7.13 1.48
C ILE A 163 17.45 -6.37 1.79
N SER A 164 17.47 -5.08 1.51
CA SER A 164 18.61 -4.23 1.86
C SER A 164 18.80 -4.17 3.38
N PRO A 165 20.03 -4.34 3.92
CA PRO A 165 20.31 -4.10 5.34
C PRO A 165 20.01 -2.66 5.79
N SER A 166 19.85 -1.75 4.83
CA SER A 166 19.50 -0.35 5.04
C SER A 166 18.11 0.00 4.50
N LEU A 167 17.21 -0.98 4.37
CA LEU A 167 15.84 -0.79 3.88
C LEU A 167 15.17 0.43 4.51
N ASP A 168 14.66 1.32 3.66
CA ASP A 168 13.85 2.46 4.08
C ASP A 168 12.36 2.14 3.93
N LEU A 169 11.59 2.33 4.99
CA LEU A 169 10.13 2.36 4.99
C LEU A 169 9.65 3.81 5.10
N VAL A 170 8.94 4.28 4.09
CA VAL A 170 8.36 5.63 4.05
C VAL A 170 6.84 5.55 4.18
N LEU A 171 6.30 6.12 5.25
CA LEU A 171 4.86 6.20 5.50
C LEU A 171 4.40 7.64 5.37
N THR A 172 3.51 7.90 4.43
CA THR A 172 3.04 9.24 4.16
C THR A 172 1.95 9.68 5.11
N THR A 173 1.87 10.95 5.46
CA THR A 173 0.90 11.45 6.44
C THR A 173 0.53 12.91 6.22
N THR A 174 -0.67 13.31 6.64
CA THR A 174 -1.10 14.71 6.58
C THR A 174 -1.09 15.31 7.98
N ASN A 175 -0.29 16.36 8.18
CA ASN A 175 -0.22 17.12 9.43
C ASN A 175 -1.28 18.23 9.42
N LEU A 176 -2.29 18.11 10.29
CA LEU A 176 -3.38 19.07 10.39
C LEU A 176 -2.94 20.46 10.87
N GLN A 177 -1.92 20.54 11.73
CA GLN A 177 -1.36 21.81 12.20
C GLN A 177 -0.50 22.48 11.13
N GLY A 178 0.16 21.66 10.30
CA GLY A 178 1.16 22.11 9.34
C GLY A 178 2.47 22.53 10.01
N ILE A 179 3.53 22.64 9.20
CA ILE A 179 4.83 23.18 9.60
C ILE A 179 5.03 24.49 8.86
N ASN A 180 5.19 25.57 9.61
CA ASN A 180 5.48 26.89 9.07
C ASN A 180 6.98 26.99 8.75
N PHE A 181 7.31 27.47 7.56
CA PHE A 181 8.67 27.78 7.14
C PHE A 181 8.79 29.27 6.84
N LYS A 182 9.74 29.93 7.49
CA LYS A 182 10.15 31.28 7.12
C LYS A 182 11.09 31.21 5.92
N ILE A 183 10.77 31.95 4.86
CA ILE A 183 11.62 32.11 3.68
C ILE A 183 12.21 33.52 3.68
N ASP A 184 13.53 33.60 3.58
CA ASP A 184 14.25 34.86 3.46
C ASP A 184 14.30 35.30 1.99
N PHE A 185 13.82 36.51 1.70
CA PHE A 185 13.98 37.17 0.40
C PHE A 185 15.04 38.27 0.49
N GLY A 186 15.88 38.41 -0.54
CA GLY A 186 16.79 39.56 -0.64
C GLY A 186 16.01 40.82 -1.03
N GLY A 187 15.99 41.84 -0.16
CA GLY A 187 15.31 43.12 -0.41
C GLY A 187 15.45 44.09 0.77
N SER A 188 14.99 45.34 0.61
CA SER A 188 15.16 46.42 1.60
C SER A 188 14.35 46.25 2.89
N ASN A 189 13.40 45.31 2.92
CA ASN A 189 12.67 44.91 4.13
C ASN A 189 13.01 43.46 4.47
N ASN A 190 13.65 43.24 5.64
CA ASN A 190 13.98 41.93 6.21
C ASN A 190 12.74 41.09 6.63
N SER A 191 11.55 41.39 6.12
CA SER A 191 10.33 40.63 6.39
C SER A 191 10.27 39.41 5.46
N GLY A 192 10.87 38.30 5.88
CA GLY A 192 10.67 37.01 5.22
C GLY A 192 9.19 36.61 5.20
N THR A 193 8.77 35.82 4.20
CA THR A 193 7.40 35.28 4.15
C THR A 193 7.30 33.98 4.91
N VAL A 194 6.09 33.61 5.34
CA VAL A 194 5.82 32.30 5.95
C VAL A 194 4.98 31.48 5.00
N ILE A 195 5.42 30.26 4.71
CA ILE A 195 4.63 29.25 4.02
C ILE A 195 4.37 28.06 4.94
N THR A 196 3.22 27.40 4.80
CA THR A 196 2.85 26.26 5.63
C THR A 196 2.82 24.99 4.79
N SER A 197 3.54 23.95 5.22
CA SER A 197 3.42 22.60 4.64
C SER A 197 2.57 21.71 5.55
N HIS A 198 1.50 21.15 5.00
CA HIS A 198 0.71 20.11 5.65
C HIS A 198 1.14 18.69 5.25
N ALA A 199 1.96 18.56 4.19
CA ALA A 199 2.51 17.29 3.77
C ALA A 199 3.62 16.84 4.71
N GLY A 200 3.55 15.59 5.16
CA GLY A 200 4.58 14.97 5.98
C GLY A 200 4.74 13.48 5.67
N PHE A 201 5.85 12.91 6.10
CA PHE A 201 6.14 11.48 6.00
C PHE A 201 7.06 11.04 7.14
N PHE A 202 6.84 9.81 7.58
CA PHE A 202 7.76 9.09 8.44
C PHE A 202 8.71 8.31 7.53
N ARG A 203 10.03 8.49 7.68
CA ARG A 203 11.04 7.65 7.02
C ARG A 203 11.80 6.88 8.09
N TYR A 204 11.65 5.57 8.04
CA TYR A 204 12.29 4.65 8.95
C TYR A 204 13.33 3.79 8.23
N ARG A 205 14.47 3.57 8.86
CA ARG A 205 15.48 2.61 8.40
C ARG A 205 15.66 1.52 9.45
N LEU A 206 15.86 0.28 9.05
CA LEU A 206 16.16 -0.78 10.01
C LEU A 206 17.55 -0.61 10.64
N ALA A 207 17.62 -0.81 11.96
CA ALA A 207 18.88 -0.95 12.66
C ALA A 207 19.59 -2.24 12.22
N ASN A 208 20.91 -2.17 12.15
CA ASN A 208 21.79 -3.31 11.88
C ASN A 208 23.09 -3.13 12.70
N GLU A 209 24.00 -4.10 12.64
CA GLU A 209 25.23 -4.11 13.45
C GLU A 209 26.10 -2.85 13.27
N THR A 210 26.06 -2.24 12.09
CA THR A 210 26.87 -1.05 11.76
C THR A 210 26.09 0.27 11.87
N THR A 211 24.78 0.21 12.10
CA THR A 211 23.89 1.38 12.11
C THR A 211 23.01 1.35 13.36
N PRO A 212 23.43 1.99 14.47
CA PRO A 212 22.69 1.95 15.74
C PRO A 212 21.37 2.74 15.66
N SER A 213 20.39 2.33 16.44
CA SER A 213 19.04 2.92 16.44
C SER A 213 19.01 4.37 16.93
N GLY A 214 18.06 5.16 16.42
CA GLY A 214 17.87 6.56 16.78
C GLY A 214 17.91 7.51 15.59
N VAL A 215 18.03 8.81 15.86
CA VAL A 215 18.25 9.83 14.82
C VAL A 215 19.72 9.79 14.39
N PRO A 216 20.04 9.69 13.09
CA PRO A 216 21.41 9.63 12.60
C PRO A 216 22.24 10.84 13.04
N ALA A 217 23.52 10.61 13.35
CA ALA A 217 24.48 11.66 13.69
C ALA A 217 24.72 12.61 12.51
N ASP A 218 24.72 12.10 11.27
CA ASP A 218 24.74 12.93 10.08
C ASP A 218 23.48 13.82 10.02
N GLU A 219 23.68 15.12 10.12
CA GLU A 219 22.60 16.10 10.09
C GLU A 219 21.88 16.14 8.74
N ASN A 220 22.50 15.64 7.66
CA ASN A 220 21.91 15.62 6.33
C ASN A 220 20.91 14.47 6.14
N SER A 221 20.93 13.47 7.02
CA SER A 221 20.06 12.30 6.96
C SER A 221 18.68 12.59 7.55
N LEU A 222 17.62 12.35 6.77
CA LEU A 222 16.23 12.52 7.19
C LEU A 222 15.53 11.17 7.33
N PHE A 223 15.90 10.41 8.35
CA PHE A 223 15.23 9.15 8.71
C PHE A 223 15.46 8.84 10.19
N PHE A 224 14.64 7.95 10.74
CA PHE A 224 14.83 7.39 12.09
C PHE A 224 15.22 5.92 11.96
N ILE A 225 16.27 5.50 12.65
CA ILE A 225 16.75 4.11 12.63
C ILE A 225 15.98 3.30 13.68
N LEU A 226 15.05 2.45 13.23
CA LEU A 226 14.21 1.59 14.05
C LEU A 226 14.96 0.33 14.49
N ASN A 227 14.96 0.06 15.80
CA ASN A 227 15.24 -1.26 16.34
C ASN A 227 13.92 -1.97 16.64
N LEU A 228 13.56 -2.98 15.86
CA LEU A 228 12.28 -3.70 16.02
C LEU A 228 12.18 -4.49 17.34
N SER A 229 13.31 -4.74 18.01
CA SER A 229 13.35 -5.36 19.35
C SER A 229 13.04 -4.37 20.48
N ASP A 230 13.11 -3.07 20.21
CA ASP A 230 12.81 -2.03 21.19
C ASP A 230 11.29 -1.74 21.18
N PRO A 231 10.55 -2.00 22.27
CA PRO A 231 9.12 -1.74 22.35
C PRO A 231 8.73 -0.29 22.04
N LYS A 232 9.61 0.68 22.37
CA LYS A 232 9.38 2.10 22.09
C LYS A 232 9.42 2.38 20.59
N HIS A 233 10.39 1.81 19.89
CA HIS A 233 10.50 1.94 18.43
C HIS A 233 9.39 1.20 17.70
N MET A 234 8.96 0.04 18.20
CA MET A 234 7.75 -0.63 17.71
C MET A 234 6.51 0.25 17.90
N GLY A 235 6.41 0.94 19.04
CA GLY A 235 5.40 1.97 19.28
C GLY A 235 5.42 3.08 18.23
N TYR A 236 6.59 3.60 17.85
CA TYR A 236 6.70 4.59 16.78
C TYR A 236 6.20 4.08 15.43
N LEU A 237 6.57 2.86 15.05
CA LEU A 237 6.09 2.24 13.81
C LEU A 237 4.57 2.09 13.83
N LYS A 238 4.00 1.70 14.97
CA LYS A 238 2.55 1.57 15.15
C LYS A 238 1.82 2.89 15.07
N ASP A 239 2.32 3.93 15.73
CA ASP A 239 1.73 5.27 15.66
C ASP A 239 1.77 5.81 14.24
N ALA A 240 2.89 5.65 13.53
CA ALA A 240 3.01 6.04 12.12
C ALA A 240 2.06 5.25 11.21
N THR A 241 1.92 3.94 11.43
CA THR A 241 1.02 3.06 10.67
C THR A 241 -0.45 3.43 10.87
N LEU A 242 -0.87 3.72 12.10
CA LEU A 242 -2.23 4.18 12.38
C LEU A 242 -2.49 5.59 11.83
N SER A 243 -1.45 6.43 11.79
CA SER A 243 -1.55 7.81 11.31
C SER A 243 -1.72 7.90 9.80
N THR A 244 -0.94 7.12 9.05
CA THR A 244 -1.07 7.08 7.58
C THR A 244 -2.45 6.59 7.15
N ALA A 245 -3.13 5.78 7.97
CA ALA A 245 -4.43 5.18 7.69
C ALA A 245 -5.65 5.94 8.26
N ALA A 246 -5.45 7.09 8.90
CA ALA A 246 -6.51 7.80 9.60
C ALA A 246 -7.42 8.59 8.64
N PHE A 247 -8.26 7.87 7.90
CA PHE A 247 -9.18 8.45 6.90
C PHE A 247 -10.13 9.47 7.55
N PRO A 248 -10.20 10.73 7.05
CA PRO A 248 -10.95 11.80 7.70
C PRO A 248 -12.43 11.48 7.84
N ILE A 249 -13.04 11.99 8.92
CA ILE A 249 -14.46 11.86 9.26
C ILE A 249 -14.86 10.41 9.60
N GLY A 250 -14.48 9.43 8.77
CA GLY A 250 -14.75 8.01 8.97
C GLY A 250 -13.96 7.40 10.12
N LEU A 251 -12.69 7.79 10.29
CA LEU A 251 -11.79 7.31 11.34
C LEU A 251 -11.22 8.49 12.15
N LYS A 252 -10.84 8.21 13.40
CA LYS A 252 -10.26 9.20 14.31
C LYS A 252 -8.87 9.63 13.84
N SER A 253 -8.60 10.93 13.91
CA SER A 253 -7.24 11.46 13.75
C SER A 253 -6.29 10.91 14.83
N ARG A 254 -5.01 10.83 14.52
CA ARG A 254 -3.98 10.31 15.44
C ARG A 254 -3.09 11.42 15.95
N LYS A 255 -2.86 11.49 17.26
CA LYS A 255 -1.81 12.37 17.81
C LYS A 255 -0.50 11.63 17.74
N VAL A 256 0.50 12.25 17.12
CA VAL A 256 1.85 11.68 16.93
C VAL A 256 2.87 12.62 17.53
N ALA A 257 3.93 12.06 18.11
CA ALA A 257 5.10 12.79 18.55
C ALA A 257 6.33 12.29 17.79
N ILE A 258 7.06 13.19 17.14
CA ILE A 258 8.33 12.90 16.47
C ILE A 258 9.45 13.76 17.06
N SER A 259 10.70 13.35 16.88
CA SER A 259 11.84 14.17 17.32
C SER A 259 11.82 15.52 16.59
N GLN A 260 11.96 16.62 17.33
CA GLN A 260 12.05 17.95 16.70
C GLN A 260 13.25 18.04 15.75
N LYS A 261 14.37 17.39 16.09
CA LYS A 261 15.54 17.26 15.21
C LYS A 261 15.23 16.66 13.85
N TYR A 262 14.22 15.79 13.74
CA TYR A 262 13.77 15.26 12.45
C TYR A 262 13.04 16.32 11.64
N VAL A 263 12.22 17.16 12.29
CA VAL A 263 11.53 18.30 11.66
C VAL A 263 12.51 19.40 11.24
N ASP A 264 13.55 19.66 12.03
CA ASP A 264 14.60 20.64 11.67
C ASP A 264 15.34 20.26 10.38
N ARG A 265 15.34 18.97 10.02
CA ARG A 265 16.00 18.46 8.81
C ARG A 265 15.09 18.50 7.57
N TYR A 266 13.78 18.68 7.72
CA TYR A 266 12.79 18.72 6.62
C TYR A 266 13.08 19.75 5.52
N PRO A 267 13.50 21.00 5.81
CA PRO A 267 13.70 22.01 4.77
C PRO A 267 14.64 21.55 3.65
N LYS A 268 15.75 20.90 4.01
CA LYS A 268 16.69 20.38 3.01
C LYS A 268 16.02 19.38 2.07
N TYR A 269 15.16 18.53 2.62
CA TYR A 269 14.45 17.53 1.84
C TYR A 269 13.41 18.16 0.93
N LEU A 270 12.62 19.12 1.42
CA LEU A 270 11.56 19.78 0.62
C LEU A 270 12.13 20.71 -0.45
N PHE A 271 13.18 21.47 -0.14
CA PHE A 271 13.65 22.58 -0.99
C PHE A 271 15.02 22.34 -1.63
N GLY A 272 15.64 21.17 -1.40
CA GLY A 272 16.99 20.84 -1.88
C GLY A 272 18.12 21.58 -1.16
N GLN A 273 17.81 22.63 -0.39
CA GLN A 273 18.75 23.45 0.36
C GLN A 273 18.16 23.89 1.70
N ARG A 274 19.03 24.18 2.69
CA ARG A 274 18.64 24.77 3.98
C ARG A 274 18.69 26.29 3.98
N ARG A 275 19.49 26.89 3.11
CA ARG A 275 19.82 28.32 3.20
C ARG A 275 18.60 29.17 2.88
N GLY A 276 18.23 30.05 3.81
CA GLY A 276 17.10 30.97 3.67
C GLY A 276 15.73 30.35 3.91
N ILE A 277 15.66 29.11 4.43
CA ILE A 277 14.39 28.45 4.77
C ILE A 277 14.51 27.78 6.14
N THR A 278 13.78 28.31 7.12
CA THR A 278 13.86 27.85 8.52
C THR A 278 12.48 27.45 9.03
N PRO A 279 12.32 26.24 9.61
CA PRO A 279 11.05 25.85 10.21
C PRO A 279 10.83 26.68 11.49
N ILE A 280 9.60 27.17 11.67
CA ILE A 280 9.18 27.91 12.85
C ILE A 280 8.60 26.89 13.84
N LEU A 281 9.40 26.53 14.85
CA LEU A 281 9.06 25.54 15.86
C LEU A 281 9.25 26.14 17.25
N GLU A 282 8.39 25.77 18.20
CA GLU A 282 8.64 26.02 19.61
C GLU A 282 9.83 25.17 20.09
N GLU A 283 10.64 25.67 21.01
CA GLU A 283 11.81 24.95 21.50
C GLU A 283 11.38 23.78 22.40
N ASN A 284 11.41 22.56 21.85
CA ASN A 284 11.02 21.33 22.51
C ASN A 284 11.93 20.16 22.09
N ALA A 285 11.84 19.04 22.81
CA ALA A 285 12.51 17.80 22.38
C ALA A 285 11.73 17.06 21.29
N VAL A 286 10.41 17.26 21.26
CA VAL A 286 9.46 16.56 20.39
C VAL A 286 8.49 17.54 19.75
N TYR A 287 8.20 17.31 18.47
CA TYR A 287 7.12 17.97 17.75
C TYR A 287 5.89 17.08 17.78
N GLN A 288 4.78 17.61 18.31
CA GLN A 288 3.50 16.92 18.40
C GLN A 288 2.51 17.47 17.39
N PHE A 289 1.80 16.60 16.69
CA PHE A 289 0.78 16.99 15.73
C PHE A 289 -0.35 15.98 15.64
N SER A 290 -1.50 16.45 15.16
CA SER A 290 -2.65 15.62 14.79
C SER A 290 -2.53 15.25 13.32
N SER A 291 -2.60 13.96 13.09
CA SER A 291 -2.35 13.33 11.80
C SER A 291 -3.61 12.70 11.26
N ILE A 292 -3.81 12.85 9.97
CA ILE A 292 -4.81 12.14 9.17
C ILE A 292 -4.13 11.46 7.98
N ASP A 293 -4.93 10.69 7.24
CA ASP A 293 -4.48 9.91 6.09
C ASP A 293 -3.59 10.72 5.13
N GLY A 294 -2.47 10.12 4.72
CA GLY A 294 -1.51 10.74 3.80
C GLY A 294 -2.01 10.90 2.37
N GLY A 295 -3.07 10.18 1.97
CA GLY A 295 -3.64 10.20 0.62
C GLY A 295 -4.55 11.40 0.30
N LEU A 296 -4.63 12.40 1.18
CA LEU A 296 -5.56 13.54 1.07
C LEU A 296 -4.97 14.79 0.44
N ILE A 297 -3.85 15.27 0.98
CA ILE A 297 -3.36 16.63 0.72
C ILE A 297 -2.09 16.65 -0.12
N ASN A 298 -1.25 15.62 -0.04
CA ASN A 298 -0.14 15.30 -0.96
C ASN A 298 0.88 14.46 -0.23
N ASN A 299 1.03 13.22 -0.67
CA ASN A 299 2.27 12.48 -0.57
C ASN A 299 2.19 11.33 -1.56
N GLU A 300 2.57 11.57 -2.81
CA GLU A 300 2.79 10.49 -3.75
C GLU A 300 3.87 9.55 -3.15
N PRO A 301 3.51 8.34 -2.68
CA PRO A 301 4.51 7.42 -2.17
C PRO A 301 5.53 7.11 -3.27
N PHE A 302 5.12 7.20 -4.53
CA PHE A 302 5.96 7.05 -5.69
C PHE A 302 7.10 8.08 -5.77
N GLY A 303 6.80 9.39 -5.79
CA GLY A 303 7.81 10.44 -5.93
C GLY A 303 8.81 10.44 -4.77
N ILE A 304 8.30 10.30 -3.54
CA ILE A 304 9.15 10.21 -2.35
C ILE A 304 10.05 8.96 -2.40
N ALA A 305 9.52 7.82 -2.80
CA ALA A 305 10.30 6.59 -2.85
C ALA A 305 11.37 6.62 -3.94
N LEU A 306 11.08 7.16 -5.13
CA LEU A 306 12.06 7.33 -6.20
C LEU A 306 13.19 8.28 -5.77
N LYS A 307 12.84 9.39 -5.12
CA LYS A 307 13.82 10.31 -4.55
C LYS A 307 14.75 9.63 -3.54
N VAL A 308 14.20 8.85 -2.60
CA VAL A 308 14.99 8.09 -1.61
C VAL A 308 15.85 7.01 -2.28
N LEU A 309 15.33 6.32 -3.29
CA LEU A 309 16.08 5.31 -4.04
C LEU A 309 17.30 5.91 -4.74
N ARG A 310 17.12 7.07 -5.40
CA ARG A 310 18.19 7.82 -6.08
C ARG A 310 19.23 8.36 -5.11
N GLU A 311 18.80 8.90 -3.97
CA GLU A 311 19.68 9.36 -2.88
C GLU A 311 20.62 8.25 -2.43
N LYS A 312 20.11 7.02 -2.30
CA LYS A 312 20.86 5.87 -1.77
C LYS A 312 21.72 5.15 -2.81
N ASN A 313 21.29 5.12 -4.06
CA ASN A 313 21.84 4.22 -5.09
C ASN A 313 22.24 4.97 -6.36
N ALA A 314 22.85 6.16 -6.22
CA ALA A 314 23.29 6.96 -7.37
C ALA A 314 24.13 6.18 -8.40
N PRO A 315 25.07 5.29 -8.03
CA PRO A 315 25.82 4.48 -8.99
C PRO A 315 24.95 3.48 -9.77
N GLU A 316 24.01 2.80 -9.11
CA GLU A 316 23.10 1.85 -9.75
C GLU A 316 22.08 2.56 -10.64
N VAL A 317 21.59 3.73 -10.21
CA VAL A 317 20.68 4.57 -11.01
C VAL A 317 21.36 5.03 -12.30
N ALA A 318 22.62 5.45 -12.24
CA ALA A 318 23.38 5.85 -13.43
C ALA A 318 23.60 4.71 -14.45
N LYS A 319 23.36 3.46 -14.05
CA LYS A 319 23.52 2.25 -14.88
C LYS A 319 22.18 1.56 -15.19
N ASP A 320 21.05 2.17 -14.82
CA ASP A 320 19.71 1.57 -14.88
C ASP A 320 19.56 0.23 -14.14
N GLN A 321 20.37 0.00 -13.11
CA GLN A 321 20.32 -1.19 -12.26
C GLN A 321 19.25 -1.07 -11.16
N TYR A 322 18.08 -0.52 -11.52
CA TYR A 322 16.96 -0.36 -10.60
C TYR A 322 15.60 -0.50 -11.29
N ALA A 323 14.58 -0.75 -10.47
CA ALA A 323 13.19 -0.64 -10.85
C ALA A 323 12.33 -0.06 -9.73
N VAL A 324 11.28 0.65 -10.11
CA VAL A 324 10.19 1.08 -9.22
C VAL A 324 8.92 0.31 -9.60
N ILE A 325 8.36 -0.40 -8.62
CA ILE A 325 7.07 -1.09 -8.73
C ILE A 325 6.04 -0.26 -8.00
N MET A 326 5.06 0.28 -8.72
CA MET A 326 3.87 0.88 -8.16
C MET A 326 2.78 -0.20 -8.01
N ILE A 327 2.20 -0.33 -6.83
CA ILE A 327 1.01 -1.17 -6.60
C ILE A 327 -0.15 -0.21 -6.32
N ASP A 328 -1.07 -0.14 -7.26
CA ASP A 328 -2.19 0.79 -7.20
C ASP A 328 -3.53 0.05 -7.40
N PRO A 329 -4.36 -0.09 -6.35
CA PRO A 329 -5.71 -0.63 -6.47
C PRO A 329 -6.69 0.29 -7.24
N PHE A 330 -6.40 1.59 -7.33
CA PHE A 330 -7.24 2.59 -7.99
C PHE A 330 -6.44 3.48 -8.95
N PRO A 331 -5.77 2.87 -9.95
CA PRO A 331 -4.99 3.64 -10.92
C PRO A 331 -5.89 4.63 -11.65
N ASN A 332 -5.40 5.84 -11.87
CA ASN A 332 -6.17 6.85 -12.58
C ASN A 332 -6.29 6.46 -14.06
N HIS A 333 -7.54 6.34 -14.54
CA HIS A 333 -7.88 6.03 -15.93
C HIS A 333 -8.82 7.10 -16.53
N ASP A 334 -8.86 8.29 -15.91
CA ASP A 334 -9.71 9.40 -16.35
C ASP A 334 -9.29 9.88 -17.75
N ASN A 335 -9.94 9.32 -18.78
CA ASN A 335 -9.83 9.71 -20.19
C ASN A 335 -11.04 10.54 -20.66
N ALA A 336 -11.91 10.97 -19.74
CA ALA A 336 -13.11 11.73 -20.05
C ALA A 336 -12.72 13.17 -20.43
N VAL A 337 -13.02 13.56 -21.68
CA VAL A 337 -12.72 14.89 -22.23
C VAL A 337 -13.67 15.96 -21.66
N GLU A 338 -14.91 15.57 -21.33
CA GLU A 338 -15.93 16.40 -20.65
C GLU A 338 -16.73 15.49 -19.69
N GLY A 339 -16.99 15.96 -18.47
CA GLY A 339 -17.75 15.23 -17.46
C GLY A 339 -19.22 15.66 -17.41
N GLU A 340 -20.12 14.74 -17.03
CA GLU A 340 -21.49 15.06 -16.63
C GLU A 340 -21.48 16.11 -15.50
N ASP A 341 -22.43 17.05 -15.52
CA ASP A 341 -22.61 18.06 -14.48
C ASP A 341 -22.65 17.40 -13.09
N ILE A 342 -21.69 17.77 -12.22
CA ILE A 342 -21.67 17.32 -10.82
C ILE A 342 -22.97 17.80 -10.17
N LYS A 343 -23.81 16.88 -9.70
CA LYS A 343 -25.00 17.22 -8.91
C LYS A 343 -24.59 18.14 -7.76
N THR A 344 -25.30 19.26 -7.61
CA THR A 344 -24.92 20.38 -6.72
C THR A 344 -25.29 20.18 -5.25
N ASP A 345 -25.66 18.98 -4.82
CA ASP A 345 -25.94 18.70 -3.42
C ASP A 345 -24.64 18.62 -2.58
N MET A 346 -24.73 18.98 -1.30
CA MET A 346 -23.57 19.10 -0.40
C MET A 346 -22.72 17.82 -0.31
N VAL A 347 -23.33 16.64 -0.44
CA VAL A 347 -22.62 15.36 -0.34
C VAL A 347 -21.84 15.09 -1.63
N SER A 348 -22.46 15.35 -2.78
CA SER A 348 -21.82 15.26 -4.09
C SER A 348 -20.68 16.26 -4.24
N VAL A 349 -20.83 17.49 -3.74
CA VAL A 349 -19.76 18.50 -3.71
C VAL A 349 -18.61 18.08 -2.78
N ALA A 350 -18.88 17.52 -1.60
CA ALA A 350 -17.83 17.03 -0.70
C ALA A 350 -17.06 15.84 -1.31
N LYS A 351 -17.76 14.89 -1.96
CA LYS A 351 -17.15 13.78 -2.73
C LYS A 351 -16.31 14.31 -3.89
N GLY A 352 -16.84 15.28 -4.65
CA GLY A 352 -16.17 15.93 -5.76
C GLY A 352 -14.92 16.69 -5.33
N MET A 353 -14.99 17.42 -4.21
CA MET A 353 -13.84 18.11 -3.62
C MET A 353 -12.76 17.13 -3.15
N PHE A 354 -13.14 16.03 -2.51
CA PHE A 354 -12.19 15.00 -2.09
C PHE A 354 -11.50 14.33 -3.29
N ARG A 355 -12.27 14.01 -4.34
CA ARG A 355 -11.75 13.48 -5.61
C ARG A 355 -10.83 14.50 -6.29
N ALA A 356 -11.24 15.76 -6.34
CA ALA A 356 -10.46 16.85 -6.94
C ALA A 356 -9.15 17.10 -6.18
N LEU A 357 -9.18 17.15 -4.84
CA LEU A 357 -7.97 17.26 -4.01
C LEU A 357 -7.03 16.09 -4.26
N ARG A 358 -7.53 14.85 -4.25
CA ARG A 358 -6.73 13.65 -4.55
C ARG A 358 -6.14 13.68 -5.98
N ASN A 359 -6.94 14.05 -6.98
CA ASN A 359 -6.50 14.07 -8.38
C ASN A 359 -5.52 15.23 -8.66
N GLN A 360 -5.73 16.41 -8.08
CA GLN A 360 -4.82 17.56 -8.18
C GLN A 360 -3.47 17.26 -7.54
N VAL A 361 -3.48 16.48 -6.45
CA VAL A 361 -2.29 16.01 -5.74
C VAL A 361 -1.50 14.98 -6.54
N MET A 362 -2.19 14.05 -7.22
CA MET A 362 -1.57 13.11 -8.17
C MET A 362 -1.01 13.81 -9.43
N PHE A 363 -1.35 15.08 -9.64
CA PHE A 363 -0.83 15.92 -10.72
C PHE A 363 0.35 16.77 -10.20
N ASN A 364 1.38 16.11 -9.65
CA ASN A 364 2.61 16.81 -9.29
C ASN A 364 3.58 16.87 -10.49
N GLN A 365 3.87 18.09 -10.95
CA GLN A 365 4.74 18.34 -12.10
C GLN A 365 6.17 17.80 -11.91
N ASP A 366 6.71 17.81 -10.68
CA ASP A 366 8.06 17.29 -10.40
C ASP A 366 8.12 15.77 -10.54
N GLY A 367 7.12 15.05 -10.02
CA GLY A 367 7.01 13.59 -10.17
C GLY A 367 6.73 13.15 -11.60
N LEU A 368 5.98 13.96 -12.36
CA LEU A 368 5.71 13.77 -13.79
C LEU A 368 6.96 14.00 -14.65
N LEU A 369 7.72 15.07 -14.43
CA LEU A 369 8.98 15.33 -15.15
C LEU A 369 10.02 14.26 -14.83
N GLU A 370 10.15 13.86 -13.56
CA GLU A 370 10.96 12.71 -13.14
C GLU A 370 10.45 11.36 -13.71
N ALA A 371 9.19 11.32 -14.18
CA ALA A 371 8.62 10.19 -14.89
C ALA A 371 8.76 10.22 -16.40
N LEU A 372 9.14 11.35 -16.97
CA LEU A 372 9.32 11.53 -18.41
C LEU A 372 10.79 11.38 -18.82
N GLU A 373 11.76 11.62 -17.93
CA GLU A 373 13.22 11.56 -18.20
C GLU A 373 13.83 10.14 -18.35
N LEU A 374 13.06 9.09 -18.65
CA LEU A 374 13.45 7.73 -18.25
C LEU A 374 13.89 6.76 -19.35
N ASN A 375 14.89 5.98 -18.97
CA ASN A 375 15.35 4.79 -19.67
C ASN A 375 14.30 3.67 -19.63
N ASP A 376 14.28 2.88 -20.70
CA ASP A 376 13.34 1.79 -20.97
C ASP A 376 13.26 0.79 -19.78
N ARG A 377 12.03 0.49 -19.33
CA ARG A 377 11.71 -0.56 -18.33
C ARG A 377 12.35 -0.37 -16.95
N THR A 378 12.27 0.84 -16.38
CA THR A 378 12.62 1.12 -14.96
C THR A 378 11.38 1.30 -14.08
N LYS A 379 10.18 1.42 -14.66
CA LYS A 379 8.93 1.68 -13.95
C LYS A 379 7.87 0.67 -14.32
N PHE A 380 7.17 0.21 -13.31
CA PHE A 380 6.22 -0.88 -13.41
C PHE A 380 4.99 -0.60 -12.57
N LEU A 381 3.83 -1.09 -13.02
CA LEU A 381 2.56 -0.95 -12.33
C LEU A 381 1.91 -2.32 -12.17
N ILE A 382 1.52 -2.65 -10.94
CA ILE A 382 0.62 -3.74 -10.60
C ILE A 382 -0.74 -3.12 -10.32
N ALA A 383 -1.66 -3.26 -11.27
CA ALA A 383 -3.02 -2.72 -11.22
C ALA A 383 -4.06 -3.84 -11.35
N PRO A 384 -5.25 -3.70 -10.72
CA PRO A 384 -6.30 -4.69 -10.80
C PRO A 384 -6.70 -4.98 -12.25
N VAL A 385 -6.66 -6.25 -12.62
CA VAL A 385 -7.22 -6.77 -13.86
C VAL A 385 -7.93 -8.06 -13.52
N ARG A 386 -9.25 -8.07 -13.62
CA ARG A 386 -10.07 -9.27 -13.51
C ARG A 386 -10.49 -9.72 -14.91
N LYS A 387 -10.41 -11.02 -15.15
CA LYS A 387 -11.03 -11.64 -16.33
C LYS A 387 -12.12 -12.60 -15.90
N GLU A 388 -13.11 -12.76 -16.76
CA GLU A 388 -14.19 -13.72 -16.60
C GLU A 388 -14.36 -14.54 -17.86
N LEU A 389 -14.74 -15.80 -17.68
CA LEU A 389 -14.96 -16.71 -18.79
C LEU A 389 -16.32 -16.41 -19.43
N ARG A 390 -16.30 -15.97 -20.68
CA ARG A 390 -17.50 -15.76 -21.50
C ARG A 390 -17.31 -16.49 -22.82
N ASN A 391 -18.23 -17.37 -23.17
CA ASN A 391 -18.18 -18.16 -24.41
C ASN A 391 -16.86 -18.94 -24.61
N GLY A 392 -16.24 -19.40 -23.53
CA GLY A 392 -14.95 -20.12 -23.58
C GLY A 392 -13.70 -19.22 -23.62
N GLU A 393 -13.86 -17.90 -23.66
CA GLU A 393 -12.75 -16.94 -23.68
C GLU A 393 -12.66 -16.13 -22.38
N LEU A 394 -11.43 -15.85 -21.93
CA LEU A 394 -11.19 -14.97 -20.79
C LEU A 394 -11.21 -13.50 -21.23
N ILE A 395 -12.32 -12.82 -20.94
CA ILE A 395 -12.55 -11.43 -21.30
C ILE A 395 -12.36 -10.54 -20.08
N ARG A 396 -11.79 -9.34 -20.27
CA ARG A 396 -11.66 -8.36 -19.19
C ARG A 396 -13.03 -7.99 -18.64
N ALA A 397 -13.20 -8.08 -17.34
CA ALA A 397 -14.44 -7.73 -16.69
C ALA A 397 -14.59 -6.21 -16.54
N LYS A 398 -15.83 -5.74 -16.35
CA LYS A 398 -16.12 -4.31 -16.17
C LYS A 398 -15.60 -3.77 -14.84
N ASN A 399 -15.82 -4.52 -13.76
CA ASN A 399 -15.44 -4.13 -12.40
C ASN A 399 -14.39 -5.11 -11.88
N ASP A 400 -13.21 -4.60 -11.57
CA ASP A 400 -12.09 -5.43 -11.14
C ASP A 400 -12.17 -5.79 -9.65
N LEU A 401 -12.31 -4.79 -8.77
CA LEU A 401 -12.32 -4.98 -7.30
C LEU A 401 -13.73 -5.03 -6.72
N ALA A 402 -13.91 -5.83 -5.68
CA ALA A 402 -15.16 -5.95 -4.92
C ALA A 402 -15.25 -4.91 -3.79
N SER A 403 -14.12 -4.46 -3.25
CA SER A 403 -14.12 -3.42 -2.21
C SER A 403 -14.17 -1.98 -2.76
N ALA A 404 -14.15 -1.80 -4.09
CA ALA A 404 -14.13 -0.50 -4.76
C ALA A 404 -15.31 0.45 -4.41
N PRO A 405 -16.56 -0.02 -4.26
CA PRO A 405 -17.66 0.88 -3.93
C PRO A 405 -17.44 1.67 -2.65
N PHE A 406 -18.10 2.82 -2.54
CA PHE A 406 -17.93 3.79 -1.45
C PHE A 406 -16.50 4.28 -1.32
N SER A 407 -15.83 4.55 -2.43
CA SER A 407 -14.43 4.99 -2.45
C SER A 407 -13.49 4.02 -1.71
N GLY A 408 -13.71 2.71 -1.86
CA GLY A 408 -12.89 1.69 -1.23
C GLY A 408 -13.36 1.23 0.16
N PHE A 409 -14.57 1.60 0.63
CA PHE A 409 -15.09 1.19 1.94
C PHE A 409 -15.90 -0.12 1.92
N ALA A 410 -16.34 -0.59 0.75
CA ALA A 410 -17.20 -1.76 0.68
C ALA A 410 -16.59 -3.04 1.27
N GLY A 411 -15.25 -3.15 1.30
CA GLY A 411 -14.58 -4.31 1.90
C GLY A 411 -14.86 -4.49 3.39
N PHE A 412 -15.20 -3.43 4.13
CA PHE A 412 -15.60 -3.57 5.54
C PHE A 412 -16.94 -4.30 5.72
N MET A 413 -17.79 -4.30 4.70
CA MET A 413 -19.17 -4.79 4.77
C MET A 413 -19.26 -6.32 4.72
N ASP A 414 -18.36 -6.97 3.99
CA ASP A 414 -18.36 -8.43 3.82
C ASP A 414 -16.94 -8.96 3.61
N LYS A 415 -16.61 -10.06 4.30
CA LYS A 415 -15.31 -10.73 4.21
C LYS A 415 -15.00 -11.22 2.78
N SER A 416 -16.01 -11.65 2.03
CA SER A 416 -15.85 -12.15 0.66
C SER A 416 -15.28 -11.11 -0.30
N PHE A 417 -15.53 -9.81 -0.05
CA PHE A 417 -15.01 -8.73 -0.90
C PHE A 417 -13.49 -8.59 -0.72
N ARG A 418 -13.03 -8.59 0.53
CA ARG A 418 -11.59 -8.51 0.84
C ARG A 418 -10.85 -9.79 0.47
N HIS A 419 -11.49 -10.94 0.64
CA HIS A 419 -10.95 -12.22 0.18
C HIS A 419 -10.76 -12.23 -1.34
N HIS A 420 -11.78 -11.82 -2.10
CA HIS A 420 -11.68 -11.68 -3.56
C HIS A 420 -10.51 -10.77 -3.96
N ASP A 421 -10.44 -9.56 -3.39
CA ASP A 421 -9.44 -8.57 -3.77
C ASP A 421 -8.01 -9.02 -3.43
N TYR A 422 -7.82 -9.70 -2.29
CA TYR A 422 -6.55 -10.31 -1.91
C TYR A 422 -6.07 -11.35 -2.92
N TYR A 423 -6.93 -12.31 -3.28
CA TYR A 423 -6.56 -13.33 -4.26
C TYR A 423 -6.38 -12.76 -5.67
N LEU A 424 -7.12 -11.71 -6.03
CA LEU A 424 -6.90 -10.98 -7.28
C LEU A 424 -5.51 -10.31 -7.28
N GLY A 425 -5.09 -9.71 -6.15
CA GLY A 425 -3.75 -9.16 -5.98
C GLY A 425 -2.65 -10.20 -6.17
N ARG A 426 -2.81 -11.39 -5.57
CA ARG A 426 -1.88 -12.52 -5.78
C ARG A 426 -1.80 -12.93 -7.26
N GLN A 427 -2.96 -13.09 -7.90
CA GLN A 427 -3.06 -13.48 -9.31
C GLN A 427 -2.44 -12.42 -10.25
N ASN A 428 -2.73 -11.14 -10.03
CA ASN A 428 -2.19 -10.05 -10.84
C ASN A 428 -0.68 -9.90 -10.64
N CYS A 429 -0.16 -10.12 -9.44
CA CYS A 429 1.29 -10.15 -9.20
C CYS A 429 1.96 -11.34 -9.91
N GLN A 430 1.35 -12.53 -9.93
CA GLN A 430 1.84 -13.65 -10.72
C GLN A 430 1.95 -13.28 -12.20
N ALA A 431 0.89 -12.72 -12.79
CA ALA A 431 0.92 -12.27 -14.19
C ALA A 431 1.98 -11.18 -14.42
N PHE A 432 2.11 -10.24 -13.48
CA PHE A 432 3.11 -9.18 -13.50
C PHE A 432 4.54 -9.73 -13.60
N LEU A 433 4.90 -10.66 -12.72
CA LEU A 433 6.25 -11.26 -12.69
C LEU A 433 6.55 -12.08 -13.96
N ARG A 434 5.55 -12.76 -14.51
CA ARG A 434 5.72 -13.64 -15.68
C ARG A 434 5.79 -12.91 -17.01
N TYR A 435 5.15 -11.74 -17.13
CA TYR A 435 4.92 -11.10 -18.43
C TYR A 435 5.33 -9.63 -18.51
N TYR A 436 5.68 -8.99 -17.39
CA TYR A 436 5.93 -7.55 -17.37
C TYR A 436 7.20 -7.17 -16.63
N PHE A 437 7.57 -7.82 -15.52
CA PHE A 437 8.71 -7.39 -14.70
C PHE A 437 10.06 -7.92 -15.20
N ALA A 438 10.60 -7.27 -16.23
CA ALA A 438 11.76 -7.73 -16.96
C ALA A 438 12.62 -6.60 -17.53
N VAL A 439 13.88 -6.90 -17.81
CA VAL A 439 14.80 -6.09 -18.63
C VAL A 439 14.83 -6.65 -20.06
N THR A 440 15.33 -5.87 -21.02
CA THR A 440 15.62 -6.42 -22.35
C THR A 440 16.76 -7.42 -22.26
N GLN A 441 16.70 -8.50 -23.03
CA GLN A 441 17.72 -9.55 -22.99
C GLN A 441 19.11 -8.99 -23.32
N ASP A 442 19.21 -8.02 -24.25
CA ASP A 442 20.46 -7.37 -24.63
C ASP A 442 21.07 -6.51 -23.52
N SER A 443 20.25 -5.97 -22.61
CA SER A 443 20.73 -5.19 -21.46
C SER A 443 20.88 -6.02 -20.18
N ALA A 444 20.57 -7.32 -20.20
CA ALA A 444 20.52 -8.16 -19.01
C ALA A 444 21.86 -8.22 -18.27
N VAL A 445 22.98 -8.35 -19.00
CA VAL A 445 24.33 -8.37 -18.38
C VAL A 445 24.62 -7.06 -17.66
N GLN A 446 24.39 -5.92 -18.33
CA GLN A 446 24.63 -4.60 -17.76
C GLN A 446 23.73 -4.36 -16.54
N ARG A 447 22.44 -4.64 -16.67
CA ARG A 447 21.44 -4.26 -15.67
C ARG A 447 21.41 -5.23 -14.48
N LEU A 448 21.50 -6.53 -14.73
CA LEU A 448 21.44 -7.56 -13.68
C LEU A 448 22.82 -7.95 -13.13
N GLY A 449 23.90 -7.49 -13.76
CA GLY A 449 25.29 -7.73 -13.33
C GLY A 449 25.83 -9.12 -13.71
N ILE A 450 24.98 -10.04 -14.15
CA ILE A 450 25.36 -11.41 -14.53
C ILE A 450 24.68 -11.77 -15.85
N ALA A 451 25.41 -12.47 -16.72
CA ALA A 451 24.85 -13.01 -17.96
C ALA A 451 23.89 -14.18 -17.65
N PRO A 452 22.63 -14.12 -18.09
CA PRO A 452 21.71 -15.25 -17.94
C PRO A 452 22.22 -16.48 -18.69
N HIS A 453 22.19 -17.64 -18.04
CA HIS A 453 22.53 -18.91 -18.70
C HIS A 453 21.49 -19.27 -19.78
N PRO A 454 21.86 -19.93 -20.90
CA PRO A 454 20.90 -20.33 -21.94
C PRO A 454 19.69 -21.12 -21.43
N GLU A 455 19.87 -22.01 -20.46
CA GLU A 455 18.75 -22.75 -19.83
C GLU A 455 17.80 -21.83 -19.07
N ALA A 456 18.32 -20.80 -18.39
CA ALA A 456 17.51 -19.80 -17.71
C ALA A 456 16.72 -18.94 -18.72
N ILE A 457 17.35 -18.57 -19.84
CA ILE A 457 16.69 -17.85 -20.93
C ILE A 457 15.57 -18.70 -21.54
N ASN A 458 15.82 -20.00 -21.77
CA ASN A 458 14.81 -20.92 -22.28
C ASN A 458 13.62 -21.05 -21.30
N ARG A 459 13.91 -21.24 -20.02
CA ARG A 459 12.88 -21.39 -18.99
C ARG A 459 12.05 -20.13 -18.78
N TYR A 460 12.71 -18.97 -18.68
CA TYR A 460 12.10 -17.76 -18.16
C TYR A 460 11.95 -16.62 -19.18
N GLY A 461 12.72 -16.62 -20.26
CA GLY A 461 12.70 -15.57 -21.27
C GLY A 461 11.37 -15.52 -22.03
N PHE A 462 10.94 -14.31 -22.38
CA PHE A 462 9.66 -14.08 -23.05
C PHE A 462 9.72 -12.91 -24.03
N PHE A 463 8.70 -12.82 -24.86
CA PHE A 463 8.52 -11.75 -25.84
C PHE A 463 7.64 -10.65 -25.27
N GLU A 464 7.99 -9.38 -25.52
CA GLU A 464 7.26 -8.22 -25.00
C GLU A 464 5.79 -8.22 -25.40
N ALA A 465 5.49 -8.54 -26.66
CA ALA A 465 4.13 -8.81 -27.09
C ALA A 465 3.90 -10.33 -27.12
N GLN A 466 2.91 -10.80 -26.34
CA GLN A 466 2.58 -12.22 -26.27
C GLN A 466 2.19 -12.75 -27.65
N GLY A 467 2.86 -13.82 -28.08
CA GLY A 467 2.64 -14.46 -29.39
C GLY A 467 3.36 -13.79 -30.56
N ASP A 468 4.04 -12.66 -30.34
CA ASP A 468 4.83 -11.99 -31.37
C ASP A 468 6.32 -12.23 -31.18
N ALA A 469 6.86 -13.19 -31.93
CA ALA A 469 8.28 -13.55 -31.91
C ALA A 469 9.21 -12.47 -32.50
N LEU A 470 8.66 -11.44 -33.16
CA LEU A 470 9.41 -10.30 -33.66
C LEU A 470 9.53 -9.18 -32.61
N SER A 471 8.71 -9.23 -31.56
CA SER A 471 8.80 -8.28 -30.45
C SER A 471 10.07 -8.49 -29.63
N ARG A 472 10.39 -7.50 -28.78
CA ARG A 472 11.64 -7.49 -28.01
C ARG A 472 11.70 -8.70 -27.08
N LYS A 473 12.87 -9.35 -27.01
CA LYS A 473 13.14 -10.42 -26.05
C LYS A 473 13.45 -9.83 -24.69
N LEU A 474 12.79 -10.37 -23.67
CA LEU A 474 12.85 -9.92 -22.30
C LEU A 474 13.33 -11.04 -21.38
N PHE A 475 14.01 -10.65 -20.31
CA PHE A 475 14.45 -11.56 -19.26
C PHE A 475 14.01 -11.02 -17.88
N PRO A 476 13.34 -11.83 -17.04
CA PRO A 476 12.72 -11.33 -15.81
C PRO A 476 13.73 -10.87 -14.78
N ILE A 477 13.39 -9.78 -14.10
CA ILE A 477 14.17 -9.26 -12.96
C ILE A 477 13.98 -10.19 -11.75
N ILE A 478 12.74 -10.64 -11.50
CA ILE A 478 12.41 -11.67 -10.52
C ILE A 478 11.74 -12.84 -11.27
N PRO A 479 12.43 -13.98 -11.46
CA PRO A 479 11.84 -15.16 -12.09
C PRO A 479 10.84 -15.85 -11.14
N ASP A 480 9.67 -16.25 -11.65
CA ASP A 480 8.71 -17.07 -10.90
C ASP A 480 9.10 -18.55 -10.98
N MET A 481 9.63 -19.08 -9.88
CA MET A 481 10.13 -20.47 -9.78
C MET A 481 9.09 -21.53 -10.12
N ARG A 482 7.80 -21.18 -10.10
CA ARG A 482 6.70 -22.09 -10.44
C ARG A 482 6.53 -22.29 -11.94
N LEU A 483 7.22 -21.53 -12.79
CA LEU A 483 7.23 -21.74 -14.24
C LEU A 483 8.28 -22.78 -14.65
N LEU A 484 7.91 -23.69 -15.53
CA LEU A 484 8.81 -24.61 -16.23
C LEU A 484 9.22 -24.07 -17.61
N HIS A 485 8.34 -23.32 -18.26
CA HIS A 485 8.62 -22.66 -19.54
C HIS A 485 7.63 -21.51 -19.78
N THR A 486 8.11 -20.26 -19.80
CA THR A 486 7.27 -19.06 -19.90
C THR A 486 6.53 -18.97 -21.23
N GLN A 487 7.19 -19.22 -22.37
CA GLN A 487 6.60 -18.99 -23.69
C GLN A 487 5.40 -19.89 -23.99
N SER A 488 5.42 -21.12 -23.47
CA SER A 488 4.28 -22.05 -23.56
C SER A 488 3.36 -21.99 -22.34
N ASN A 489 3.59 -21.05 -21.41
CA ASN A 489 2.92 -20.94 -20.12
C ASN A 489 2.83 -22.29 -19.36
N LYS A 490 3.90 -23.10 -19.42
CA LYS A 490 3.96 -24.39 -18.72
C LYS A 490 4.42 -24.14 -17.28
N ALA A 491 3.56 -24.41 -16.31
CA ALA A 491 3.86 -24.30 -14.89
C ALA A 491 4.11 -25.67 -14.24
N ASP A 492 4.81 -25.69 -13.11
CA ASP A 492 5.11 -26.87 -12.31
C ASP A 492 3.94 -27.18 -11.36
N SER A 493 2.86 -27.73 -11.94
CA SER A 493 1.68 -28.14 -11.18
C SER A 493 1.92 -29.36 -10.29
N ASP A 494 2.92 -30.18 -10.58
CA ASP A 494 3.25 -31.36 -9.77
C ASP A 494 3.80 -30.94 -8.40
N THR A 495 4.69 -29.94 -8.38
CA THR A 495 5.26 -29.42 -7.14
C THR A 495 4.32 -28.43 -6.44
N TYR A 496 3.72 -27.50 -7.19
CA TYR A 496 3.03 -26.34 -6.62
C TYR A 496 1.50 -26.42 -6.70
N GLY A 497 0.92 -27.46 -7.30
CA GLY A 497 -0.53 -27.64 -7.39
C GLY A 497 -1.24 -26.41 -7.96
N ILE A 498 -2.24 -25.91 -7.22
CA ILE A 498 -3.03 -24.74 -7.61
C ILE A 498 -2.23 -23.42 -7.63
N ASP A 499 -1.11 -23.34 -6.90
CA ASP A 499 -0.29 -22.12 -6.87
C ASP A 499 0.58 -21.98 -8.13
N ALA A 500 0.76 -23.08 -8.88
CA ALA A 500 1.50 -23.08 -10.13
C ALA A 500 0.89 -22.13 -11.16
N THR A 501 -0.44 -22.02 -11.20
CA THR A 501 -1.18 -21.06 -12.02
C THR A 501 -2.44 -20.64 -11.28
N LEU A 502 -2.43 -19.41 -10.76
CA LEU A 502 -3.54 -18.86 -10.01
C LEU A 502 -4.70 -18.52 -10.94
N ALA A 503 -5.88 -19.07 -10.64
CA ALA A 503 -7.11 -18.68 -11.31
C ALA A 503 -7.56 -17.28 -10.88
N PHE A 504 -8.31 -16.58 -11.74
CA PHE A 504 -9.03 -15.39 -11.30
C PHE A 504 -10.07 -15.77 -10.23
N PRO A 505 -10.13 -15.06 -9.10
CA PRO A 505 -11.07 -15.37 -8.04
C PRO A 505 -12.52 -15.15 -8.51
N ALA A 506 -13.46 -15.92 -7.94
CA ALA A 506 -14.88 -15.73 -8.19
C ALA A 506 -15.34 -14.37 -7.66
N TYR A 507 -16.05 -13.59 -8.49
CA TYR A 507 -16.55 -12.28 -8.08
C TYR A 507 -17.68 -12.46 -7.05
N PRO A 508 -17.58 -11.80 -5.88
CA PRO A 508 -18.52 -12.04 -4.78
C PRO A 508 -19.87 -11.37 -5.04
N SER A 509 -20.89 -11.77 -4.26
CA SER A 509 -22.20 -11.11 -4.27
C SER A 509 -22.81 -11.09 -2.88
N LEU A 510 -23.54 -10.01 -2.60
CA LEU A 510 -24.15 -9.69 -1.34
C LEU A 510 -25.68 -9.81 -1.46
N ASP A 511 -26.29 -10.47 -0.49
CA ASP A 511 -27.74 -10.57 -0.37
C ASP A 511 -28.28 -9.31 0.31
N ALA A 512 -28.97 -8.46 -0.45
CA ALA A 512 -29.51 -7.20 0.04
C ALA A 512 -30.52 -7.39 1.18
N ALA A 513 -31.36 -8.42 1.13
CA ALA A 513 -32.36 -8.67 2.15
C ALA A 513 -31.70 -9.15 3.45
N ALA A 514 -30.71 -10.05 3.36
CA ALA A 514 -29.93 -10.48 4.51
C ALA A 514 -29.13 -9.32 5.13
N PHE A 515 -28.51 -8.48 4.30
CA PHE A 515 -27.78 -7.29 4.75
C PHE A 515 -28.69 -6.32 5.50
N ARG A 516 -29.87 -5.99 4.95
CA ARG A 516 -30.86 -5.14 5.61
C ARG A 516 -31.31 -5.71 6.95
N ARG A 517 -31.65 -7.00 6.97
CA ARG A 517 -32.10 -7.69 8.19
C ARG A 517 -31.05 -7.61 9.30
N LYS A 518 -29.77 -7.71 8.93
CA LYS A 518 -28.66 -7.69 9.88
C LYS A 518 -28.29 -6.27 10.35
N TYR A 519 -28.09 -5.33 9.42
CA TYR A 519 -27.41 -4.07 9.72
C TYR A 519 -28.32 -2.84 9.87
N LYS A 520 -29.58 -2.88 9.41
CA LYS A 520 -30.50 -1.71 9.43
C LYS A 520 -30.62 -1.07 10.82
N GLY A 521 -30.84 -1.88 11.85
CA GLY A 521 -30.97 -1.38 13.23
C GLY A 521 -29.67 -0.75 13.73
N MET A 522 -28.53 -1.38 13.47
CA MET A 522 -27.22 -0.90 13.92
C MET A 522 -26.84 0.42 13.25
N VAL A 523 -27.00 0.52 11.93
CA VAL A 523 -26.72 1.75 11.17
C VAL A 523 -27.59 2.90 11.66
N LYS A 524 -28.91 2.66 11.83
CA LYS A 524 -29.83 3.67 12.36
C LYS A 524 -29.41 4.14 13.76
N ASN A 525 -29.15 3.21 14.68
CA ASN A 525 -28.75 3.53 16.05
C ASN A 525 -27.44 4.33 16.09
N ARG A 526 -26.47 3.97 15.25
CA ARG A 526 -25.19 4.68 15.14
C ARG A 526 -25.39 6.11 14.63
N ILE A 527 -26.09 6.29 13.51
CA ILE A 527 -26.37 7.61 12.93
C ILE A 527 -27.06 8.51 13.94
N GLU A 528 -28.12 8.02 14.58
CA GLU A 528 -28.86 8.78 15.59
C GLU A 528 -27.96 9.19 16.76
N THR A 529 -27.18 8.25 17.30
CA THR A 529 -26.34 8.53 18.46
C THR A 529 -25.24 9.53 18.11
N VAL A 530 -24.61 9.43 16.95
CA VAL A 530 -23.59 10.37 16.48
C VAL A 530 -24.18 11.76 16.27
N LEU A 531 -25.30 11.87 15.55
CA LEU A 531 -25.94 13.16 15.29
C LEU A 531 -26.44 13.83 16.57
N ASN A 532 -27.05 13.08 17.48
CA ASN A 532 -27.54 13.62 18.76
C ASN A 532 -26.41 14.20 19.64
N ARG A 533 -25.18 13.72 19.46
CA ARG A 533 -24.02 14.21 20.21
C ARG A 533 -23.29 15.36 19.52
N LEU A 534 -23.45 15.50 18.20
CA LEU A 534 -22.94 16.65 17.46
C LEU A 534 -23.83 17.89 17.67
N PHE A 535 -25.13 17.69 17.76
CA PHE A 535 -26.12 18.76 17.92
C PHE A 535 -26.73 18.69 19.32
N GLU A 536 -26.06 19.33 20.30
CA GLU A 536 -26.45 19.42 21.72
C GLU A 536 -27.74 20.24 21.94
N ASN A 537 -28.87 19.83 21.36
CA ASN A 537 -30.16 20.49 21.55
C ASN A 537 -31.30 19.46 21.67
N PHE A 538 -32.13 19.58 22.70
CA PHE A 538 -33.23 18.66 23.00
C PHE A 538 -34.25 18.55 21.84
N TRP A 539 -34.56 19.68 21.18
CA TRP A 539 -35.43 19.69 20.01
C TRP A 539 -34.78 19.08 18.77
N ALA A 540 -33.45 19.23 18.63
CA ALA A 540 -32.69 18.60 17.56
C ALA A 540 -32.63 17.07 17.74
N SER A 541 -32.53 16.57 18.98
CA SER A 541 -32.54 15.12 19.24
C SER A 541 -33.92 14.49 19.00
N LEU A 542 -35.00 15.19 19.32
CA LEU A 542 -36.38 14.74 19.06
C LEU A 542 -36.70 14.71 17.55
N ILE A 543 -36.28 15.74 16.79
CA ILE A 543 -36.41 15.80 15.32
C ILE A 543 -35.49 14.77 14.64
N ASN A 544 -34.28 14.54 15.17
CA ASN A 544 -33.38 13.48 14.71
C ASN A 544 -34.04 12.11 14.80
N LYS A 545 -34.62 11.80 15.96
CA LYS A 545 -35.20 10.50 16.26
C LYS A 545 -36.41 10.17 15.38
N LEU A 546 -37.23 11.18 15.02
CA LEU A 546 -38.48 10.96 14.29
C LEU A 546 -38.37 11.16 12.77
N VAL A 547 -37.51 12.05 12.28
CA VAL A 547 -37.50 12.46 10.86
C VAL A 547 -36.11 12.32 10.22
N LEU A 548 -35.07 12.85 10.87
CA LEU A 548 -33.74 12.94 10.24
C LEU A 548 -33.08 11.57 10.11
N GLN A 549 -33.11 10.72 11.15
CA GLN A 549 -32.50 9.39 11.13
C GLN A 549 -33.09 8.50 10.03
N HIS A 550 -34.41 8.47 9.89
CA HIS A 550 -35.07 7.67 8.86
C HIS A 550 -34.72 8.15 7.45
N LYS A 551 -34.74 9.48 7.21
CA LYS A 551 -34.36 10.06 5.91
C LYS A 551 -32.89 9.82 5.59
N VAL A 552 -31.98 10.09 6.53
CA VAL A 552 -30.53 9.89 6.36
C VAL A 552 -30.22 8.42 6.11
N TYR A 553 -30.85 7.50 6.86
CA TYR A 553 -30.70 6.07 6.60
C TYR A 553 -31.15 5.68 5.19
N HIS A 554 -32.33 6.13 4.75
CA HIS A 554 -32.81 5.80 3.41
C HIS A 554 -31.90 6.35 2.31
N ILE A 555 -31.40 7.58 2.45
CA ILE A 555 -30.43 8.16 1.50
C ILE A 555 -29.14 7.32 1.44
N ILE A 556 -28.59 6.95 2.60
CA ILE A 556 -27.38 6.12 2.68
C ILE A 556 -27.64 4.74 2.10
N GLU A 557 -28.78 4.13 2.42
CA GLU A 557 -29.19 2.81 1.96
C GLU A 557 -29.36 2.79 0.44
N GLU A 558 -30.06 3.76 -0.15
CA GLU A 558 -30.26 3.87 -1.59
C GLU A 558 -28.93 4.09 -2.32
N ALA A 559 -28.10 5.02 -1.84
CA ALA A 559 -26.76 5.22 -2.40
C ALA A 559 -25.92 3.94 -2.29
N LEU A 560 -26.05 3.22 -1.17
CA LEU A 560 -25.32 1.98 -0.93
C LEU A 560 -25.73 0.86 -1.88
N PHE A 561 -27.03 0.58 -1.99
CA PHE A 561 -27.46 -0.48 -2.88
C PHE A 561 -27.25 -0.11 -4.36
N LYS A 562 -27.37 1.17 -4.72
CA LYS A 562 -27.05 1.62 -6.07
C LYS A 562 -25.59 1.39 -6.44
N GLU A 563 -24.62 1.83 -5.62
CA GLU A 563 -23.20 1.62 -5.94
C GLU A 563 -22.83 0.12 -5.95
N LEU A 564 -23.45 -0.72 -5.11
CA LEU A 564 -23.26 -2.17 -5.14
C LEU A 564 -23.88 -2.82 -6.39
N GLU A 565 -25.04 -2.35 -6.84
CA GLU A 565 -25.71 -2.81 -8.06
C GLU A 565 -24.90 -2.45 -9.31
N ASP A 566 -24.44 -1.19 -9.40
CA ASP A 566 -23.57 -0.69 -10.47
C ASP A 566 -22.25 -1.48 -10.54
N ALA A 567 -21.75 -1.91 -9.38
CA ALA A 567 -20.57 -2.77 -9.25
C ALA A 567 -20.85 -4.26 -9.57
N GLY A 568 -22.11 -4.68 -9.70
CA GLY A 568 -22.48 -6.08 -9.94
C GLY A 568 -22.30 -6.98 -8.71
N LEU A 569 -22.34 -6.39 -7.51
CA LEU A 569 -22.10 -7.07 -6.23
C LEU A 569 -23.40 -7.48 -5.52
N LEU A 570 -24.57 -7.23 -6.09
CA LEU A 570 -25.84 -7.71 -5.54
C LEU A 570 -26.24 -9.04 -6.18
N LYS A 571 -26.77 -9.96 -5.36
CA LYS A 571 -27.44 -11.15 -5.88
C LYS A 571 -28.66 -10.72 -6.69
N LYS A 572 -28.76 -11.24 -7.91
CA LYS A 572 -29.93 -11.08 -8.78
C LYS A 572 -31.12 -11.88 -8.26
#